data_AF-A0A081BW86-F1
#
_entry.id   AF-A0A081BW86-F1
#
_cell.length_a   1.000
_cell.length_b   1.000
_cell.length_c   1.000
_cell.angle_alpha   90.00
_cell.angle_beta   90.00
_cell.angle_gamma   90.00
#
_symmetry.space_group_name_H-M   'P 1'
#
loop_
_entity.id
_entity.type
_entity.pdbx_description
1 polymer ?
#
loop_
_entity_poly.entity_id
_entity_poly.type
_entity_poly.pdbx_seq_one_letter_code
_entity_poly.pdbx_strand_id
1 'polypeptide(L)'
;MYRIPLPNFPKTHDLSKLLQLLPSSETLDIDEETLLKINELDIDSRYPGEFGLLPYGKPTLADAREFYQFAQEIYTTVCTRLTGSAEDTNG
;
A
#
# COMPACT_ATOMS: atom_id res chain seq x y z
N MET A 1 -9.41 33.52 -4.43
CA MET A 1 -9.09 32.33 -3.59
C MET A 1 -9.06 31.13 -4.51
N TYR A 2 -7.87 30.71 -4.97
CA TYR A 2 -7.75 29.56 -5.89
C TYR A 2 -7.73 28.27 -5.05
N ARG A 3 -8.75 27.43 -5.23
CA ARG A 3 -8.75 26.05 -4.73
C ARG A 3 -7.89 25.26 -5.71
N ILE A 4 -6.71 24.82 -5.29
CA ILE A 4 -5.95 23.83 -6.07
C ILE A 4 -6.88 22.61 -6.21
N PRO A 5 -7.31 22.22 -7.42
CA PRO A 5 -8.11 21.03 -7.57
C PRO A 5 -7.26 19.87 -7.06
N LEU A 6 -7.77 19.14 -6.06
CA LEU A 6 -7.10 17.93 -5.62
C LEU A 6 -6.91 17.04 -6.87
N PRO A 7 -5.69 16.53 -7.11
CA PRO A 7 -5.46 15.66 -8.25
C PRO A 7 -6.49 14.52 -8.20
N ASN A 8 -7.03 14.15 -9.35
CA ASN A 8 -7.93 13.01 -9.45
C ASN A 8 -7.11 11.76 -9.13
N PHE A 9 -7.22 11.26 -7.90
CA PHE A 9 -6.47 10.07 -7.48
C PHE A 9 -6.98 8.86 -8.27
N PRO A 10 -6.08 8.04 -8.84
CA PRO A 10 -6.49 6.88 -9.60
C PRO A 10 -7.20 5.88 -8.68
N LYS A 11 -8.40 5.45 -9.10
CA LYS A 11 -9.13 4.36 -8.46
C LYS A 11 -8.54 3.02 -8.93
N THR A 12 -7.38 2.66 -8.40
CA THR A 12 -6.66 1.44 -8.75
C THR A 12 -6.29 0.65 -7.50
N HIS A 13 -6.19 -0.67 -7.65
CA HIS A 13 -5.67 -1.58 -6.64
C HIS A 13 -4.17 -1.86 -6.82
N ASP A 14 -3.54 -1.28 -7.84
CA ASP A 14 -2.13 -1.49 -8.13
C ASP A 14 -1.25 -0.73 -7.11
N LEU A 15 -0.82 -1.46 -6.08
CA LEU A 15 -0.03 -0.91 -4.97
C LEU A 15 1.29 -0.31 -5.46
N SER A 16 1.92 -0.92 -6.46
CA SER A 16 3.17 -0.43 -7.06
C SER A 16 2.96 0.92 -7.76
N LYS A 17 1.82 1.09 -8.46
CA LYS A 17 1.46 2.41 -9.03
C LYS A 17 1.18 3.44 -7.95
N LEU A 18 0.48 3.06 -6.88
CA LEU A 18 0.19 3.99 -5.78
C LEU A 18 1.47 4.48 -5.10
N LEU A 19 2.45 3.59 -4.91
CA LEU A 19 3.76 3.96 -4.35
C LEU A 19 4.52 4.96 -5.24
N GLN A 20 4.48 4.77 -6.56
CA GLN A 20 5.10 5.68 -7.53
C GLN A 20 4.47 7.08 -7.59
N LEU A 21 3.25 7.24 -7.07
CA LEU A 21 2.57 8.54 -7.01
C LEU A 21 3.00 9.37 -5.80
N LEU A 22 3.80 8.82 -4.89
CA LEU A 22 4.34 9.61 -3.80
C LEU A 22 5.21 10.75 -4.33
N PRO A 23 5.10 11.96 -3.76
CA PRO A 23 6.01 13.05 -4.08
C PRO A 23 7.45 12.63 -3.82
N SER A 24 8.41 13.13 -4.59
CA SER A 24 9.84 12.78 -4.40
C SER A 24 10.41 13.21 -3.04
N SER A 25 9.73 14.10 -2.31
CA SER A 25 10.04 14.47 -0.93
C SER A 25 9.60 13.43 0.10
N GLU A 26 8.73 12.51 -0.29
CA GLU A 26 8.21 11.41 0.53
C GLU A 26 8.79 10.09 0.05
N THR A 27 9.41 9.35 0.96
CA THR A 27 9.88 7.99 0.69
C THR A 27 9.34 7.06 1.76
N LEU A 28 8.77 5.92 1.37
CA LEU A 28 8.43 4.86 2.31
C LEU A 28 9.48 3.77 2.15
N ASP A 29 10.11 3.39 3.25
CA ASP A 29 11.00 2.22 3.29
C ASP A 29 10.10 0.99 3.32
N ILE A 30 9.96 0.34 2.16
CA ILE A 30 9.04 -0.78 1.93
C ILE A 30 9.82 -1.90 1.28
N ASP A 31 9.59 -3.12 1.75
CA ASP A 31 9.99 -4.31 1.02
C ASP A 31 9.15 -4.45 -0.27
N GLU A 32 9.75 -4.04 -1.39
CA GLU A 32 9.13 -4.09 -2.72
C GLU A 32 8.75 -5.51 -3.16
N GLU A 33 9.49 -6.54 -2.72
CA GLU A 33 9.20 -7.93 -3.08
C GLU A 33 7.88 -8.36 -2.43
N THR A 34 7.72 -8.06 -1.13
CA THR A 34 6.49 -8.35 -0.40
C THR A 34 5.31 -7.52 -0.94
N LEU A 35 5.55 -6.25 -1.32
CA LEU A 35 4.53 -5.41 -1.96
C LEU A 35 4.02 -6.03 -3.27
N LEU A 36 4.93 -6.51 -4.13
CA LEU A 36 4.58 -7.12 -5.40
C LEU A 36 3.79 -8.42 -5.20
N LYS A 37 4.21 -9.28 -4.27
CA LYS A 37 3.47 -10.52 -3.93
C LYS A 37 2.03 -10.23 -3.52
N ILE A 38 1.82 -9.22 -2.68
CA ILE A 38 0.48 -8.82 -2.24
C ILE A 38 -0.34 -8.23 -3.40
N ASN A 39 0.30 -7.40 -4.24
CA ASN A 39 -0.35 -6.77 -5.40
C ASN A 39 -0.87 -7.81 -6.42
N GLU A 40 -0.10 -8.87 -6.64
CA GLU A 40 -0.49 -10.01 -7.49
C GLU A 40 -1.62 -10.83 -6.82
N LEU A 41 -1.49 -11.12 -5.53
CA LEU A 41 -2.48 -11.90 -4.77
C LEU A 41 -3.86 -11.23 -4.68
N ASP A 42 -3.91 -9.89 -4.57
CA ASP A 42 -5.16 -9.11 -4.51
C ASP A 42 -5.95 -9.16 -5.84
N ILE A 43 -5.27 -9.37 -6.97
CA ILE A 43 -5.95 -9.53 -8.27
C ILE A 43 -6.62 -10.89 -8.36
N ASP A 44 -5.92 -11.94 -7.93
CA ASP A 44 -6.36 -13.32 -8.12
C ASP A 44 -7.42 -13.74 -7.09
N SER A 45 -7.28 -13.34 -5.81
CA SER A 45 -8.24 -13.68 -4.75
C SER A 45 -9.64 -13.09 -4.93
N ARG A 46 -9.82 -12.09 -5.81
CA ARG A 46 -11.13 -11.50 -6.15
C ARG A 46 -12.02 -12.41 -7.01
N TYR A 47 -11.46 -13.40 -7.69
CA TYR A 47 -12.23 -14.31 -8.53
C TYR A 47 -12.26 -15.69 -7.88
N PRO A 48 -13.44 -16.21 -7.49
CA PRO A 48 -13.53 -17.48 -6.74
C PRO A 48 -13.01 -18.72 -7.49
N GLY A 49 -12.65 -18.59 -8.77
CA GLY A 49 -11.95 -19.62 -9.55
C GLY A 49 -10.42 -19.55 -9.49
N GLU A 50 -9.86 -18.40 -9.11
CA GLU A 50 -8.43 -18.14 -8.94
C GLU A 50 -8.15 -18.09 -7.44
N PHE A 51 -7.49 -19.10 -6.87
CA PHE A 51 -7.35 -19.24 -5.42
C PHE A 51 -6.38 -18.23 -4.78
N GLY A 52 -5.94 -17.18 -5.50
CA GLY A 52 -4.83 -16.33 -5.07
C GLY A 52 -3.61 -17.19 -4.81
N LEU A 53 -3.03 -17.75 -5.88
CA LEU A 53 -1.89 -18.64 -5.75
C LEU A 53 -0.59 -17.84 -5.82
N LEU A 54 0.31 -18.10 -4.89
CA LEU A 54 1.71 -17.72 -5.01
C LEU A 54 2.40 -18.66 -6.02
N PRO A 55 3.63 -18.35 -6.48
CA PRO A 55 4.35 -19.20 -7.42
C PRO A 55 4.51 -20.67 -6.97
N TYR A 56 4.46 -20.92 -5.66
CA TYR A 56 4.51 -22.25 -5.05
C TYR A 56 3.12 -22.83 -4.67
N GLY A 57 2.03 -22.21 -5.11
CA GLY A 57 0.66 -22.65 -4.84
C GLY A 57 -0.02 -21.83 -3.74
N LYS A 58 -0.83 -22.50 -2.90
CA LYS A 58 -1.63 -21.79 -1.89
C LYS A 58 -0.73 -21.13 -0.84
N PRO A 59 -1.02 -19.88 -0.45
CA PRO A 59 -0.32 -19.23 0.64
C PRO A 59 -0.36 -20.08 1.91
N THR A 60 0.75 -20.14 2.62
CA THR A 60 0.86 -20.78 3.92
C THR A 60 0.34 -19.85 5.02
N LEU A 61 0.19 -20.39 6.23
CA LEU A 61 -0.11 -19.58 7.41
C LEU A 61 1.04 -18.59 7.74
N ALA A 62 2.28 -18.93 7.39
CA ALA A 62 3.41 -18.03 7.58
C ALA A 62 3.27 -16.82 6.64
N ASP A 63 2.99 -17.06 5.36
CA ASP A 63 2.78 -16.01 4.35
C ASP A 63 1.64 -15.08 4.76
N ALA A 64 0.52 -15.64 5.23
CA ALA A 64 -0.61 -14.85 5.70
C ALA A 64 -0.23 -13.93 6.88
N ARG A 65 0.64 -14.39 7.79
CA ARG A 65 1.14 -13.58 8.91
C ARG A 65 2.09 -12.50 8.43
N GLU A 66 3.01 -12.84 7.53
CA GLU A 66 3.97 -11.92 6.92
C GLU A 66 3.24 -10.78 6.19
N PHE A 67 2.27 -11.12 5.34
CA PHE A 67 1.47 -10.11 4.62
C PHE A 67 0.66 -9.22 5.56
N TYR A 68 0.10 -9.80 6.63
CA TYR A 68 -0.62 -9.02 7.64
C TYR A 68 0.30 -8.04 8.37
N GLN A 69 1.48 -8.50 8.81
CA GLN A 69 2.47 -7.67 9.50
C GLN A 69 2.96 -6.54 8.60
N PHE A 70 3.32 -6.86 7.36
CA PHE A 70 3.73 -5.89 6.36
C PHE A 70 2.66 -4.82 6.11
N ALA A 71 1.40 -5.22 5.92
CA ALA A 71 0.30 -4.27 5.73
C ALA A 71 0.08 -3.38 6.95
N GLN A 72 0.23 -3.94 8.16
CA GLN A 72 0.11 -3.19 9.40
C GLN A 72 1.23 -2.15 9.55
N GLU A 73 2.47 -2.50 9.23
CA GLU A 73 3.62 -1.59 9.27
C GLU A 73 3.45 -0.40 8.33
N ILE A 74 3.04 -0.64 7.08
CA ILE A 74 2.74 0.43 6.12
C ILE A 74 1.61 1.32 6.63
N TYR A 75 0.51 0.72 7.09
CA TYR A 75 -0.63 1.47 7.61
C TYR A 75 -0.22 2.39 8.77
N THR A 76 0.49 1.85 9.75
CA THR A 76 0.98 2.63 10.90
C THR A 76 1.93 3.74 10.48
N THR A 77 2.84 3.47 9.53
CA THR A 77 3.77 4.47 9.01
C THR A 77 3.03 5.63 8.34
N VAL A 78 2.10 5.32 7.45
CA VAL A 78 1.31 6.32 6.73
C VAL A 78 0.45 7.12 7.71
N CYS A 79 -0.25 6.46 8.64
CA CYS A 79 -1.03 7.15 9.66
C CYS A 79 -0.18 8.09 10.50
N THR A 80 0.99 7.65 10.95
CA THR A 80 1.91 8.46 11.76
C THR A 80 2.31 9.73 11.02
N ARG A 81 2.65 9.62 9.73
CA ARG A 81 3.02 10.78 8.89
C ARG A 81 1.86 11.75 8.69
N LEU A 82 0.66 11.22 8.46
CA LEU A 82 -0.55 12.04 8.31
C LEU A 82 -0.93 12.76 9.61
N THR A 83 -0.74 12.13 10.76
CA THR A 83 -1.01 12.75 12.08
C THR A 83 0.10 13.71 12.52
N GLY A 84 1.36 13.46 12.13
CA GLY A 84 2.52 14.26 12.53
C GLY A 84 2.65 15.61 11.81
N SER A 85 1.85 15.88 10.78
CA SER A 85 1.87 17.16 10.04
C SER A 85 0.93 18.23 10.63
N ALA A 86 0.33 18.00 11.81
CA ALA A 86 -0.67 18.89 12.41
C ALA A 86 -0.13 19.92 13.42
N GLU A 87 1.18 19.97 13.68
CA GLU A 87 1.75 20.90 14.69
C GLU A 87 2.36 22.20 14.14
N ASP A 88 2.47 22.38 12.82
CA ASP A 88 3.10 23.58 12.24
C ASP A 88 2.10 24.54 11.58
N THR A 89 1.13 25.06 12.35
CA THR A 89 0.51 26.37 12.07
C THR A 89 0.13 27.07 13.38
N ASN A 90 1.14 27.50 14.14
CA ASN A 90 0.98 28.66 15.03
C ASN A 90 2.35 29.29 15.32
N GLY A 91 2.66 30.35 14.58
CA GLY A 91 3.82 31.21 14.73
C GLY A 91 3.68 32.45 13.86
#